data_AF-A0A1C6IS21-F1
#
_entry.id   AF-A0A1C6IS21-F1
#
_cell.length_a   1.000
_cell.length_b   1.000
_cell.length_c   1.000
_cell.angle_alpha   90.00
_cell.angle_beta   90.00
_cell.angle_gamma   90.00
#
_symmetry.space_group_name_H-M   'P 1'
#
loop_
_entity.id
_entity.type
_entity.pdbx_description
1 polymer ?
#
loop_
_entity_poly.entity_id
_entity_poly.type
_entity_poly.pdbx_seq_one_letter_code
_entity_poly.pdbx_strand_id
1 'polypeptide(L)' 'MAESKLTIKKRNPLKGEDGSKVISVRIKDETIHRLDELAKETNRSRNEIIGILLEFGLDNVEVE' A
#
# COMPACT_ATOMS: atom_id res chain seq x y z
N MET A 1 36.47 29.57 -10.53
CA MET A 1 36.22 28.39 -9.68
C MET A 1 34.78 28.01 -9.93
N ALA A 2 34.51 27.00 -10.77
CA ALA A 2 33.15 26.65 -11.14
C ALA A 2 32.60 25.66 -10.11
N GLU A 3 31.54 26.05 -9.41
CA GLU A 3 30.80 25.16 -8.52
C GLU A 3 30.20 24.01 -9.33
N SER A 4 30.79 22.82 -9.21
CA SER A 4 30.24 21.58 -9.74
C SER A 4 29.00 21.20 -8.94
N LYS A 5 27.86 21.83 -9.25
CA LYS A 5 26.60 21.52 -8.59
C LYS A 5 26.05 20.19 -9.12
N LEU A 6 26.21 19.13 -8.34
CA LEU A 6 25.60 17.82 -8.63
C LEU A 6 24.08 17.94 -8.48
N THR A 7 23.36 18.02 -9.60
CA THR A 7 21.90 18.05 -9.60
C THR A 7 21.38 16.61 -9.72
N ILE A 8 20.96 16.02 -8.59
CA ILE A 8 20.22 14.75 -8.60
C ILE A 8 18.81 15.03 -9.08
N LYS A 9 18.55 14.80 -10.38
CA LYS A 9 17.18 14.80 -10.91
C LYS A 9 16.44 13.61 -10.32
N LYS A 10 15.23 13.82 -9.78
CA LYS A 10 14.31 12.73 -9.43
C LYS A 10 14.29 11.76 -10.60
N ARG A 11 14.65 10.50 -10.37
CA ARG A 11 14.41 9.45 -11.36
C ARG A 11 12.92 9.55 -11.70
N ASN A 12 12.65 9.79 -12.98
CA ASN A 12 11.34 9.54 -13.54
C ASN A 12 10.94 8.14 -13.06
N PRO A 13 9.74 7.91 -12.51
CA PRO A 13 9.35 6.56 -12.18
C PRO A 13 9.29 5.77 -13.49
N LEU A 14 10.40 5.09 -13.82
CA LEU A 14 10.38 3.83 -14.54
C LEU A 14 9.63 2.87 -13.61
N LYS A 15 8.31 2.99 -13.58
CA LYS A 15 7.46 2.04 -12.87
C LYS A 15 6.40 1.63 -13.86
N GLY A 16 6.47 0.37 -14.28
CA GLY A 16 5.28 -0.32 -14.73
C GLY A 16 4.17 -0.03 -13.71
N GLU A 17 3.06 0.50 -14.20
CA GLU A 17 1.86 0.62 -13.40
C GLU A 17 1.39 -0.82 -13.15
N ASP A 18 1.79 -1.40 -12.03
CA ASP A 18 1.40 -2.73 -11.55
C ASP A 18 -0.09 -2.79 -11.15
N GLY A 19 -0.94 -2.02 -11.84
CA GLY A 19 -2.39 -1.87 -11.58
C GLY A 19 -2.76 -1.24 -10.23
N SER A 20 -1.80 -0.99 -9.33
CA SER A 20 -2.05 -0.56 -7.95
C SER A 20 -1.78 0.93 -7.73
N LYS A 21 -2.63 1.58 -6.93
CA LYS A 21 -2.47 2.98 -6.49
C LYS A 21 -2.35 3.03 -4.97
N VAL A 22 -1.40 3.82 -4.47
CA VAL A 22 -1.27 4.08 -3.04
C VAL A 22 -2.34 5.09 -2.61
N ILE A 23 -3.16 4.71 -1.65
CA ILE A 23 -4.17 5.58 -1.03
C ILE A 23 -3.86 5.79 0.45
N SER A 24 -4.25 6.93 1.00
CA SER A 24 -4.16 7.21 2.44
C SER A 24 -5.56 7.12 3.06
N VAL A 25 -5.75 6.17 3.97
CA VAL A 25 -7.04 5.93 4.65
C VAL A 25 -6.86 5.97 6.17
N ARG A 26 -7.89 6.45 6.88
CA ARG A 26 -7.91 6.43 8.34
C ARG A 26 -8.55 5.12 8.80
N ILE A 27 -7.78 4.32 9.54
CA ILE A 27 -8.21 3.04 10.08
C ILE A 27 -8.05 3.10 11.60
N LYS A 28 -8.93 2.43 12.35
CA LYS A 28 -8.81 2.34 13.82
C LYS A 28 -7.56 1.54 14.20
N ASP A 29 -6.95 1.91 15.32
CA ASP A 29 -5.72 1.27 15.83
C ASP A 29 -5.91 -0.25 16.06
N GLU A 30 -7.06 -0.65 16.63
CA GLU A 30 -7.44 -2.05 16.82
C GLU A 30 -7.42 -2.87 15.52
N THR A 31 -7.84 -2.26 14.41
CA THR A 31 -7.90 -2.93 13.10
C THR A 31 -6.51 -3.08 12.52
N ILE A 32 -5.65 -2.08 12.69
CA ILE A 32 -4.23 -2.17 12.30
C ILE A 32 -3.52 -3.28 13.07
N HIS A 33 -3.75 -3.40 14.38
CA HIS A 33 -3.15 -4.47 15.17
C HIS A 33 -3.52 -5.86 14.64
N ARG A 34 -4.81 -6.09 14.34
CA ARG A 34 -5.27 -7.37 13.78
C ARG A 34 -4.68 -7.64 12.40
N LEU A 35 -4.51 -6.61 11.57
CA LEU A 35 -3.84 -6.75 10.27
C LEU A 35 -2.35 -7.08 10.41
N ASP A 36 -1.67 -6.51 11.42
CA ASP A 36 -0.27 -6.81 11.75
C ASP A 36 -0.09 -8.26 12.24
N GLU A 37 -1.03 -8.78 13.04
CA GLU A 37 -1.03 -10.19 13.47
C GLU A 37 -1.24 -11.13 12.27
N LEU A 38 -2.25 -10.88 11.45
CA LEU A 38 -2.52 -11.65 10.23
C LEU A 38 -1.33 -11.65 9.27
N ALA A 39 -0.68 -10.51 9.09
CA ALA A 39 0.51 -10.39 8.25
C ALA A 39 1.66 -11.28 8.76
N LYS A 40 1.87 -11.34 10.09
CA LYS A 40 2.88 -12.20 10.71
C LYS A 40 2.54 -13.68 10.56
N GLU A 41 1.29 -14.07 10.78
CA GLU A 41 0.84 -15.46 10.69
C GLU A 41 0.90 -16.00 9.26
N THR A 42 0.57 -15.16 8.27
CA THR A 42 0.53 -15.54 6.85
C THR A 42 1.85 -15.32 6.11
N ASN A 43 2.83 -14.69 6.76
CA ASN A 43 4.09 -14.24 6.15
C ASN A 43 3.88 -13.37 4.91
N ARG A 44 2.90 -12.46 4.97
CA ARG A 44 2.53 -11.52 3.90
C ARG A 44 2.64 -10.08 4.37
N SER A 45 2.72 -9.15 3.42
CA SER A 45 2.70 -7.73 3.78
C SER A 45 1.30 -7.29 4.20
N ARG A 46 1.21 -6.32 5.12
CA ARG A 46 -0.08 -5.70 5.49
C ARG A 46 -0.85 -5.19 4.28
N ASN A 47 -0.14 -4.60 3.31
CA ASN A 47 -0.76 -4.07 2.09
C ASN A 47 -1.42 -5.18 1.27
N GLU A 48 -0.77 -6.35 1.19
CA GLU A 48 -1.32 -7.52 0.49
C GLU A 48 -2.55 -8.08 1.21
N ILE A 49 -2.49 -8.21 2.54
CA ILE A 49 -3.64 -8.63 3.35
C ILE A 49 -4.81 -7.65 3.21
N ILE A 50 -4.55 -6.35 3.27
CA ILE A 50 -5.57 -5.31 3.06
C ILE A 50 -6.20 -5.45 1.68
N GLY A 51 -5.40 -5.66 0.63
CA GLY A 51 -5.90 -5.87 -0.73
C GLY A 51 -6.89 -7.04 -0.80
N ILE A 52 -6.49 -8.20 -0.31
CA ILE A 52 -7.31 -9.42 -0.31
C ILE A 52 -8.62 -9.21 0.45
N LEU A 53 -8.56 -8.58 1.63
CA LEU A 53 -9.75 -8.32 2.45
C LEU A 53 -10.69 -7.30 1.80
N LEU A 54 -10.15 -6.29 1.11
CA LEU A 54 -10.95 -5.31 0.38
C LEU A 54 -11.62 -5.95 -0.83
N GLU A 55 -10.91 -6.76 -1.62
CA GLU A 55 -11.50 -7.50 -2.75
C GLU A 55 -12.65 -8.38 -2.28
N PHE A 56 -12.41 -9.21 -1.26
CA PHE A 56 -13.46 -10.03 -0.66
C PHE A 56 -14.64 -9.18 -0.18
N GLY A 57 -14.38 -8.07 0.50
CA GLY A 57 -15.43 -7.17 0.96
C GLY A 57 -16.27 -6.59 -0.17
N LEU A 58 -15.64 -6.26 -1.31
CA LEU A 58 -16.34 -5.72 -2.50
C LEU A 58 -17.19 -6.78 -3.21
N ASP A 59 -16.75 -8.03 -3.25
CA ASP A 59 -17.53 -9.13 -3.85
C ASP A 59 -18.73 -9.55 -3.00
N ASN A 60 -18.71 -9.26 -1.68
CA ASN A 60 -19.71 -9.73 -0.72
C ASN A 60 -20.53 -8.58 -0.09
N VAL A 61 -20.36 -7.34 -0.54
CA VAL A 61 -21.14 -6.21 -0.03
C VAL A 61 -22.53 -6.18 -0.68
N GLU A 62 -23.56 -6.07 0.14
CA GLU A 62 -24.94 -5.80 -0.30
C GLU A 62 -25.32 -4.36 0.11
N VAL A 63 -26.03 -3.67 -0.78
CA VAL A 63 -26.53 -2.31 -0.54
C VAL A 63 -28.05 -2.38 -0.46
N GLU A 64 -28.62 -1.84 0.62
CA GLU A 64 -30.07 -1.66 0.81
C GLU A 64 -30.46 -0.19 0.61
#